data_AF-A0AAV2G8Y5-F1
#
_entry.id   AF-A0AAV2G8Y5-F1
#
_cell.length_a   1.000
_cell.length_b   1.000
_cell.length_c   1.000
_cell.angle_alpha   90.00
_cell.angle_beta   90.00
_cell.angle_gamma   90.00
#
_symmetry.space_group_name_H-M   'P 1'
#
loop_
_entity.id
_entity.type
_entity.pdbx_description
1 polymer ?
#
loop_
_entity_poly.entity_id
_entity_poly.type
_entity_poly.pdbx_seq_one_letter_code
_entity_poly.pdbx_strand_id
1 'polypeptide(L)'
;MAENSRPNAGRNVAANAQPNVDPMANPYYLHGSEQPRLILVGEKLTTTNYNDWSHAMLNALGSKNKLGFVIGSIPHPGKNHQNA
;
A
#
# COMPACT_ATOMS: atom_id res chain seq x y z
N MET A 1 57.21 -14.86 -25.90
CA MET A 1 56.75 -15.37 -24.58
C MET A 1 56.70 -14.16 -23.65
N ALA A 2 55.65 -13.82 -22.90
CA ALA A 2 54.51 -14.58 -22.43
C ALA A 2 53.27 -13.66 -22.34
N GLU A 3 52.11 -14.25 -22.62
CA GLU A 3 50.80 -13.76 -22.19
C GLU A 3 50.78 -13.58 -20.67
N ASN A 4 50.20 -12.49 -20.17
CA ASN A 4 49.66 -12.48 -18.82
C ASN A 4 48.15 -12.21 -18.90
N SER A 5 47.43 -13.32 -18.85
CA SER A 5 45.99 -13.42 -18.74
C SER A 5 45.55 -13.23 -17.28
N ARG A 6 44.47 -12.43 -17.10
CA ARG A 6 43.42 -12.47 -16.05
C ARG A 6 43.68 -11.76 -14.71
N PRO A 7 42.62 -11.42 -13.92
CA PRO A 7 41.19 -11.64 -14.16
C PRO A 7 40.31 -10.37 -14.13
N ASN A 8 39.14 -10.50 -14.75
CA ASN A 8 37.92 -9.74 -14.50
C ASN A 8 37.66 -9.64 -13.00
N ALA A 9 38.04 -8.53 -12.37
CA ALA A 9 37.54 -8.16 -11.05
C ALA A 9 36.09 -7.72 -11.26
N GLY A 10 35.20 -8.71 -11.19
CA GLY A 10 33.76 -8.51 -11.16
C GLY A 10 33.48 -7.39 -10.18
N ARG A 11 32.95 -6.29 -10.70
CA ARG A 11 32.23 -5.31 -9.89
C ARG A 11 31.14 -6.10 -9.19
N ASN A 12 31.41 -6.51 -7.95
CA ASN A 12 30.38 -6.88 -6.99
C ASN A 12 29.63 -5.58 -6.69
N VAL A 13 28.81 -5.13 -7.65
CA VAL A 13 27.57 -4.48 -7.31
C VAL A 13 26.77 -5.58 -6.60
N ALA A 14 27.02 -5.73 -5.30
CA ALA A 14 26.00 -6.26 -4.42
C ALA A 14 24.85 -5.28 -4.61
N ALA A 15 24.00 -5.58 -5.59
CA ALA A 15 22.72 -4.95 -5.74
C ALA A 15 22.10 -5.14 -4.37
N ASN A 16 22.01 -4.03 -3.64
CA ASN A 16 21.23 -3.95 -2.42
C ASN A 16 19.80 -4.19 -2.90
N ALA A 17 19.46 -5.46 -3.11
CA ALA A 17 18.15 -5.91 -3.53
C ALA A 17 17.31 -5.71 -2.28
N GLN A 18 16.84 -4.47 -2.11
CA GLN A 18 15.75 -4.20 -1.20
C GLN A 18 14.67 -5.23 -1.55
N PRO A 19 14.23 -6.03 -0.58
CA PRO A 19 13.11 -6.92 -0.83
C PRO A 19 12.01 -6.06 -1.43
N ASN A 20 11.52 -6.44 -2.60
CA ASN A 20 10.38 -5.77 -3.24
C ASN A 20 9.14 -6.10 -2.40
N VAL A 21 9.04 -5.49 -1.23
CA VAL A 21 7.87 -5.55 -0.38
C VAL A 21 6.83 -4.65 -1.03
N ASP A 22 5.73 -5.26 -1.46
CA ASP A 22 4.57 -4.51 -1.91
C ASP A 22 4.14 -3.54 -0.81
N PRO A 23 4.24 -2.21 -1.00
CA PRO A 23 3.82 -1.24 -0.01
C PRO A 23 2.35 -1.40 0.38
N MET A 24 1.52 -1.94 -0.51
CA MET A 24 0.10 -2.21 -0.26
C MET A 24 -0.13 -3.36 0.71
N ALA A 25 0.87 -4.23 0.92
CA ALA A 25 0.81 -5.28 1.93
C ALA A 25 0.89 -4.72 3.37
N ASN A 26 1.34 -3.47 3.54
CA ASN A 26 1.30 -2.79 4.84
C ASN A 26 -0.06 -2.10 5.05
N PRO A 27 -0.89 -2.53 6.03
CA PRO A 27 -2.21 -1.96 6.28
C PRO A 27 -2.20 -0.47 6.68
N TYR A 28 -1.06 0.06 7.12
CA TYR A 28 -0.91 1.48 7.51
C TYR A 28 -0.28 2.35 6.41
N TYR A 29 0.02 1.79 5.24
CA TYR A 29 0.60 2.55 4.13
C TYR A 29 -0.42 3.54 3.54
N LEU A 30 0.02 4.78 3.35
CA LEU A 30 -0.73 5.83 2.66
C LEU A 30 -0.01 6.17 1.35
N HIS A 31 -0.72 6.07 0.23
CA HIS A 31 -0.16 6.45 -1.06
C HIS A 31 0.00 7.98 -1.16
N GLY A 32 1.12 8.45 -1.73
CA GLY A 32 1.42 9.89 -1.80
C GLY A 32 0.42 10.73 -2.63
N SER A 33 -0.39 10.09 -3.47
CA SER A 33 -1.47 10.73 -4.23
C SER A 33 -2.82 10.77 -3.50
N GLU A 34 -2.90 10.30 -2.26
CA GLU A 34 -4.14 10.34 -1.47
C GLU A 34 -4.52 11.78 -1.13
N GLN A 35 -5.80 12.12 -1.35
CA GLN A 35 -6.33 13.46 -1.16
C GLN A 35 -7.44 13.44 -0.10
N PRO A 36 -7.35 14.28 0.95
CA PRO A 36 -8.37 14.32 2.02
C PRO A 36 -9.79 14.69 1.57
N ARG A 37 -9.93 15.32 0.39
CA ARG A 37 -11.22 15.81 -0.15
C ARG A 37 -11.78 14.95 -1.28
N LEU A 38 -11.22 13.75 -1.51
CA LEU A 38 -11.67 12.91 -2.61
C LEU A 38 -13.01 12.24 -2.28
N ILE A 39 -14.00 12.44 -3.14
CA ILE A 39 -15.28 11.71 -3.08
C ILE A 39 -15.04 10.32 -3.67
N LEU A 40 -15.17 9.29 -2.83
CA LEU A 40 -14.89 7.90 -3.21
C LEU A 40 -16.11 7.20 -3.83
N VAL A 41 -17.31 7.53 -3.34
CA VAL A 41 -18.57 7.02 -3.85
C VAL A 41 -19.47 8.24 -4.07
N GLY A 42 -19.82 8.50 -5.33
CA GLY A 42 -20.68 9.64 -5.70
C GLY A 42 -22.16 9.37 -5.44
N GLU A 43 -22.57 8.10 -5.41
CA GLU A 43 -23.94 7.71 -5.16
C GLU A 43 -24.30 7.88 -3.68
N LYS A 44 -25.43 8.55 -3.43
CA LYS A 44 -25.97 8.69 -2.09
C LYS A 44 -26.70 7.40 -1.69
N LEU A 45 -26.49 6.95 -0.46
CA LEU A 45 -27.23 5.80 0.08
C LEU A 45 -28.72 6.13 0.22
N THR A 46 -29.56 5.22 -0.27
CA THR A 46 -31.02 5.20 -0.20
C THR A 46 -31.50 3.81 0.20
N THR A 47 -32.80 3.63 0.41
CA THR A 47 -33.38 2.34 0.79
C THR A 47 -33.32 1.28 -0.30
N THR A 48 -33.20 1.68 -1.58
CA THR A 48 -33.28 0.76 -2.73
C THR A 48 -31.93 0.45 -3.37
N ASN A 49 -30.88 1.24 -3.11
CA ASN A 49 -29.57 1.09 -3.75
C ASN A 49 -28.48 0.52 -2.82
N TYR A 50 -28.85 -0.09 -1.69
CA TYR A 50 -27.88 -0.57 -0.71
C TYR A 50 -26.83 -1.52 -1.32
N ASN A 51 -27.25 -2.46 -2.18
CA ASN A 51 -26.33 -3.41 -2.79
C ASN A 51 -25.29 -2.70 -3.64
N ASP A 52 -25.72 -1.88 -4.60
CA ASP A 52 -24.84 -1.14 -5.50
C ASP A 52 -23.92 -0.18 -4.72
N TRP A 53 -24.49 0.54 -3.77
CA TRP A 53 -23.75 1.45 -2.89
C TRP A 53 -22.70 0.71 -2.05
N SER A 54 -23.05 -0.44 -1.48
CA SER A 54 -22.13 -1.23 -0.64
C SER A 54 -20.98 -1.80 -1.47
N HIS A 55 -21.25 -2.31 -2.68
CA HIS A 55 -20.22 -2.76 -3.61
C HIS A 55 -19.30 -1.62 -4.03
N ALA A 56 -19.85 -0.45 -4.37
CA ALA A 56 -19.07 0.73 -4.72
C ALA A 56 -18.19 1.19 -3.54
N MET A 57 -18.72 1.21 -2.32
CA MET A 57 -18.00 1.58 -1.11
C MET A 57 -16.87 0.60 -0.79
N LEU A 58 -17.14 -0.70 -0.84
CA LEU A 58 -16.14 -1.74 -0.59
C LEU A 58 -14.98 -1.64 -1.60
N ASN A 59 -15.28 -1.47 -2.88
CA ASN A 59 -14.27 -1.33 -3.93
C ASN A 59 -13.45 -0.04 -3.75
N ALA A 60 -14.10 1.08 -3.49
CA ALA A 60 -13.43 2.36 -3.35
C ALA A 60 -12.52 2.39 -2.10
N LEU A 61 -12.98 1.84 -0.97
CA LEU A 61 -12.15 1.73 0.25
C LEU A 61 -11.04 0.68 0.09
N GLY A 62 -11.32 -0.45 -0.57
CA GLY A 62 -10.36 -1.53 -0.83
C GLY A 62 -9.18 -1.05 -1.67
N SER A 63 -9.45 -0.32 -2.76
CA SER A 63 -8.41 0.27 -3.63
C SER A 63 -7.48 1.25 -2.92
N LYS A 64 -7.90 1.78 -1.75
CA LYS A 64 -7.15 2.76 -0.95
C LYS A 64 -6.57 2.20 0.33
N ASN A 65 -6.66 0.88 0.54
CA ASN A 65 -6.26 0.21 1.78
C ASN A 65 -6.95 0.81 3.03
N LYS A 66 -8.23 1.21 2.88
CA LYS A 66 -9.02 1.84 3.95
C LYS A 66 -10.05 0.91 4.57
N LEU A 67 -10.40 -0.17 3.89
CA LEU A 67 -11.48 -1.05 4.30
C LEU A 67 -11.30 -1.62 5.71
N GLY A 68 -10.06 -2.02 6.06
CA GLY A 68 -9.77 -2.58 7.37
C GLY A 68 -9.94 -1.60 8.54
N PHE A 69 -9.80 -0.30 8.30
CA PHE A 69 -10.09 0.72 9.31
C PHE A 69 -11.60 0.87 9.56
N VAL A 70 -12.41 0.78 8.50
CA VAL A 70 -13.88 0.94 8.59
C VAL A 70 -14.53 -0.27 9.24
N ILE A 71 -14.06 -1.48 8.90
CA ILE A 71 -14.58 -2.73 9.49
C ILE A 71 -13.95 -3.02 10.87
N GLY A 72 -12.86 -2.34 11.23
CA GLY A 72 -12.16 -2.53 12.50
C GLY A 72 -11.24 -3.75 12.53
N SER A 73 -10.86 -4.29 11.37
CA SER A 73 -9.86 -5.37 11.30
C SER A 73 -8.43 -4.87 11.52
N ILE A 74 -8.18 -3.58 11.31
CA ILE A 74 -6.90 -2.92 11.62
C ILE A 74 -7.02 -2.26 12.99
N PRO A 75 -6.24 -2.70 14.01
CA PRO A 75 -6.30 -2.11 15.34
C PRO A 75 -5.74 -0.68 15.34
N HIS A 76 -6.24 0.14 16.26
CA HIS A 76 -5.65 1.45 16.51
C HIS A 76 -4.21 1.27 17.04
N PRO A 77 -3.24 2.09 16.58
CA PRO A 77 -1.90 2.06 17.16
C PRO A 77 -1.97 2.33 18.67
N GLY A 78 -1.22 1.57 19.46
CA GLY A 78 -1.19 1.76 20.92
C GLY A 78 -0.66 3.15 21.30
N LYS A 79 -1.01 3.62 22.50
CA LYS A 79 -0.62 4.96 23.03
C LYS A 79 0.89 5.23 23.04
N ASN A 80 1.71 4.19 22.97
CA ASN A 80 3.17 4.28 22.96
C ASN A 80 3.77 4.31 21.54
N HIS A 81 2.94 4.32 20.50
CA HIS A 81 3.40 4.50 19.13
C HIS A 81 3.83 5.97 18.94
N GLN A 82 5.04 6.20 18.43
CA GLN A 82 5.77 7.47 18.51
C GLN A 82 5.10 8.72 17.90
N ASN A 83 3.90 8.58 17.31
CA ASN A 83 3.16 9.65 16.63
C ASN A 83 1.64 9.60 16.91
N ALA A 84 1.20 9.03 18.04
CA ALA A 84 -0.22 8.93 18.42
C ALA A 84 -0.73 10.15 19.20
#